data_AF-A0A372R740-F1
#
_entry.id   AF-A0A372R740-F1
#
_cell.length_a   1.000
_cell.length_b   1.000
_cell.length_c   1.000
_cell.angle_alpha   90.00
_cell.angle_beta   90.00
_cell.angle_gamma   90.00
#
_symmetry.space_group_name_H-M   'P 1'
#
loop_
_entity.id
_entity.type
_entity.pdbx_description
1 polymer ?
#
loop_
_entity_poly.entity_id
_entity_poly.type
_entity_poly.pdbx_seq_one_letter_code
_entity_poly.pdbx_strand_id
1 'polypeptide(L)'
;MVETKTKNWPPCYPLIYHDIQAEILESSAVGMTELSYKLWLAYIVTLIFNLAAVIASAASAGAGELVIQILLASIYLFIWPIFDFFSRHLSLYRAFKYDNQTSFRLFFLFTFLDIVFGIFIGIGFLYGGGGGLKAMINNFQHDPPYLVAGVFSAICVFLVLSLTMFHFILFRKVHIYFKSTHDDWTIIPGTKK
;
A
#
# COMPACT_ATOMS: atom_id res chain seq x y z
N MET A 1 -22.15 -22.67 22.67
CA MET A 1 -22.65 -21.41 22.10
C MET A 1 -21.53 -20.82 21.28
N VAL A 2 -21.74 -20.54 19.99
CA VAL A 2 -20.73 -19.83 19.18
C VAL A 2 -20.73 -18.39 19.67
N GLU A 3 -19.63 -17.95 20.27
CA GLU A 3 -19.48 -16.56 20.72
C GLU A 3 -19.44 -15.65 19.49
N THR A 4 -20.54 -14.96 19.21
CA THR A 4 -20.62 -14.00 18.10
C THR A 4 -19.87 -12.74 18.48
N LYS A 5 -18.66 -12.58 17.93
CA LYS A 5 -17.84 -11.38 18.11
C LYS A 5 -18.52 -10.16 17.47
N THR A 6 -18.62 -9.07 18.22
CA THR A 6 -19.26 -7.82 17.79
C THR A 6 -18.43 -7.12 16.72
N LYS A 7 -19.02 -6.73 15.59
CA LYS A 7 -18.33 -5.96 14.53
C LYS A 7 -17.81 -4.63 15.09
N ASN A 8 -16.55 -4.32 14.82
CA ASN A 8 -15.85 -3.14 15.34
C ASN A 8 -15.14 -2.29 14.27
N TRP A 9 -15.04 -2.75 13.02
CA TRP A 9 -14.25 -2.10 11.97
C TRP A 9 -14.96 -2.09 10.60
N PRO A 10 -14.84 -1.01 9.78
CA PRO A 10 -14.18 0.26 10.09
C PRO A 10 -14.93 1.08 11.16
N PRO A 11 -14.26 1.98 11.91
CA PRO A 11 -14.88 2.67 13.05
C PRO A 11 -16.12 3.50 12.69
N CYS A 12 -16.17 4.04 11.48
CA CYS A 12 -17.30 4.84 11.00
C CYS A 12 -18.49 3.97 10.55
N TYR A 13 -18.25 2.72 10.17
CA TYR A 13 -19.29 1.81 9.72
C TYR A 13 -18.85 0.35 9.99
N PRO A 14 -19.05 -0.19 11.20
CA PRO A 14 -18.54 -1.50 11.58
C PRO A 14 -19.13 -2.65 10.73
N LEU A 15 -18.32 -3.20 9.84
CA LEU A 15 -18.67 -4.27 8.90
C LEU A 15 -18.14 -5.63 9.35
N ILE A 16 -16.93 -5.65 9.91
CA ILE A 16 -16.20 -6.85 10.32
C ILE A 16 -15.75 -6.72 11.77
N TYR A 17 -15.51 -7.87 12.40
CA TYR A 17 -14.68 -7.91 13.60
C TYR A 17 -13.21 -7.99 13.16
N HIS A 18 -12.41 -7.07 13.67
CA HIS A 18 -10.98 -6.97 13.41
C HIS A 18 -10.28 -6.67 14.72
N ASP A 19 -9.61 -7.67 15.27
CA ASP A 19 -8.76 -7.53 16.45
C ASP A 19 -7.51 -8.38 16.28
N ILE A 20 -6.39 -7.72 15.95
CA ILE A 20 -5.13 -8.42 15.65
C ILE A 20 -4.59 -9.12 16.91
N GLN A 21 -4.68 -8.47 18.07
CA GLN A 21 -4.11 -8.96 19.33
C GLN A 21 -4.92 -10.12 19.90
N ALA A 22 -6.24 -10.07 19.76
CA ALA A 22 -7.12 -11.12 20.26
C ALA A 22 -7.20 -12.35 19.33
N GLU A 23 -6.86 -12.22 18.04
CA GLU A 23 -7.13 -13.26 17.05
C GLU A 23 -5.90 -13.94 16.46
N ILE A 24 -4.72 -13.35 16.62
CA ILE A 24 -3.46 -13.96 16.18
C ILE A 24 -2.70 -14.44 17.41
N LEU A 25 -2.44 -15.75 17.47
CA LEU A 25 -1.86 -16.40 18.64
C LEU A 25 -0.36 -16.14 18.79
N GLU A 26 0.38 -16.04 17.69
CA GLU A 26 1.84 -15.87 17.73
C GLU A 26 2.25 -14.40 17.73
N SER A 27 3.10 -14.01 18.68
CA SER A 27 3.56 -12.62 18.84
C SER A 27 4.30 -12.07 17.61
N SER A 28 5.08 -12.91 16.90
CA SER A 28 5.77 -12.52 15.67
C SER A 28 4.78 -12.21 14.54
N ALA A 29 3.72 -13.01 14.42
CA ALA A 29 2.62 -12.87 13.46
C ALA A 29 1.74 -11.65 13.77
N VAL A 30 1.49 -11.37 15.05
CA VAL A 30 0.84 -10.14 15.52
C VAL A 30 1.60 -8.92 15.01
N GLY A 31 2.91 -8.83 15.29
CA GLY A 31 3.72 -7.69 14.88
C GLY A 31 3.79 -7.47 13.37
N MET A 32 3.83 -8.55 12.57
CA MET A 32 3.76 -8.47 11.11
C MET A 32 2.39 -7.98 10.61
N THR A 33 1.31 -8.41 11.25
CA THR A 33 -0.05 -8.00 10.87
C THR A 33 -0.35 -6.56 11.24
N GLU A 34 0.14 -6.10 12.40
CA GLU A 34 0.08 -4.70 12.79
C GLU A 34 0.89 -3.82 11.85
N LEU A 35 2.10 -4.24 11.47
CA LEU A 35 2.90 -3.54 10.47
C LEU A 35 2.14 -3.45 9.15
N SER A 36 1.50 -4.54 8.71
CA SER A 36 0.66 -4.53 7.50
C SER A 36 -0.48 -3.51 7.57
N TYR A 37 -1.13 -3.36 8.73
CA TYR A 37 -2.21 -2.38 8.93
C TYR A 37 -1.66 -0.95 8.91
N LYS A 38 -0.52 -0.71 9.58
CA LYS A 38 0.17 0.58 9.56
C LYS A 38 0.61 0.97 8.16
N LEU A 39 1.06 0.01 7.34
CA LEU A 39 1.40 0.27 5.94
C LEU A 39 0.20 0.63 5.10
N TRP A 40 -0.96 0.02 5.33
CA TRP A 40 -2.21 0.42 4.68
C TRP A 40 -2.59 1.87 5.02
N LEU A 41 -2.47 2.28 6.29
CA LEU A 41 -2.69 3.68 6.70
C LEU A 41 -1.68 4.64 6.03
N ALA A 42 -0.40 4.26 6.03
CA ALA A 42 0.66 5.03 5.37
C ALA A 42 0.42 5.14 3.84
N TYR A 43 -0.21 4.12 3.23
CA TYR A 43 -0.62 4.13 1.84
C TYR A 43 -1.63 5.24 1.55
N ILE A 44 -2.66 5.38 2.38
CA ILE A 44 -3.67 6.44 2.25
C ILE A 44 -3.00 7.82 2.33
N VAL A 45 -2.15 8.03 3.33
CA VAL A 45 -1.41 9.30 3.49
C VAL A 45 -0.55 9.59 2.26
N THR A 46 0.16 8.57 1.76
CA THR A 46 1.00 8.69 0.56
C THR A 46 0.19 9.10 -0.67
N LEU A 47 -0.99 8.49 -0.87
CA LEU A 47 -1.86 8.82 -1.99
C LEU A 47 -2.51 10.21 -1.87
N ILE A 48 -2.77 10.69 -0.66
CA ILE A 48 -3.21 12.07 -0.42
C ILE A 48 -2.12 13.05 -0.86
N PHE A 49 -0.87 12.80 -0.47
CA PHE A 49 0.27 13.63 -0.90
C PHE A 49 0.53 13.52 -2.41
N ASN A 50 0.31 12.35 -3.01
CA ASN A 50 0.38 12.20 -4.46
C ASN A 50 -0.65 13.09 -5.17
N LEU A 51 -1.91 13.06 -4.74
CA LEU A 51 -2.95 13.92 -5.31
C LEU A 51 -2.64 15.41 -5.08
N ALA A 52 -2.18 15.78 -3.89
CA ALA A 52 -1.77 17.16 -3.58
C ALA A 52 -0.62 17.64 -4.48
N ALA A 53 0.40 16.80 -4.72
CA ALA A 53 1.50 17.11 -5.61
C ALA A 53 1.04 17.33 -7.07
N VAL A 54 0.13 16.49 -7.56
CA VAL A 54 -0.44 16.62 -8.91
C VAL A 54 -1.30 17.88 -9.02
N ILE A 55 -2.13 18.19 -8.02
CA ILE A 55 -2.95 19.43 -7.99
C ILE A 55 -2.06 20.67 -7.95
N ALA A 56 -1.01 20.66 -7.11
CA ALA A 56 -0.07 21.79 -7.02
C ALA A 56 0.65 22.01 -8.35
N SER A 57 1.07 20.93 -9.02
CA SER A 57 1.69 21.02 -10.36
C SER A 57 0.70 21.57 -11.39
N ALA A 58 -0.58 21.18 -11.31
CA ALA A 58 -1.62 21.65 -12.22
C ALA A 58 -1.97 23.12 -12.00
N ALA A 59 -1.90 23.60 -10.76
CA ALA A 59 -2.11 25.00 -10.43
C ALA A 59 -1.00 25.90 -11.02
N SER A 60 0.24 25.38 -11.12
CA SER A 60 1.38 26.11 -11.69
C SER A 60 1.41 26.06 -13.23
N ALA A 61 1.10 24.90 -13.84
CA ALA A 61 1.15 24.71 -15.30
C ALA A 61 -0.15 25.07 -16.04
N GLY A 62 -1.27 25.15 -15.33
CA GLY A 62 -2.61 25.27 -15.91
C GLY A 62 -3.35 23.92 -15.88
N ALA A 63 -4.57 23.94 -15.34
CA ALA A 63 -5.31 22.71 -15.02
C ALA A 63 -5.57 21.79 -16.22
N GLY A 64 -5.70 22.36 -17.43
CA GLY A 64 -5.95 21.63 -18.66
C GLY A 64 -4.85 20.63 -19.04
N GLU A 65 -3.60 20.91 -18.68
CA GLU A 65 -2.46 20.06 -19.05
C GLU A 65 -2.40 18.76 -18.22
N LEU A 66 -2.92 18.77 -17.00
CA LEU A 66 -2.78 17.66 -16.04
C LEU A 66 -4.12 17.02 -15.62
N VAL A 67 -5.24 17.30 -16.30
CA VAL A 67 -6.57 16.74 -15.97
C VAL A 67 -6.53 15.21 -15.84
N ILE A 68 -5.90 14.52 -16.79
CA ILE A 68 -5.79 13.05 -16.78
C ILE A 68 -5.04 12.57 -15.52
N GLN A 69 -3.99 13.29 -15.12
CA GLN A 69 -3.18 12.93 -13.96
C GLN A 69 -3.95 13.12 -12.65
N ILE A 70 -4.76 14.18 -12.55
CA ILE A 70 -5.64 14.43 -11.39
C ILE A 70 -6.67 13.31 -11.27
N LEU A 71 -7.28 12.90 -12.40
CA LEU A 71 -8.26 11.81 -12.42
C LEU A 71 -7.64 10.49 -11.97
N LEU A 72 -6.47 10.13 -12.50
CA LEU A 72 -5.75 8.92 -12.10
C LEU A 72 -5.33 8.96 -10.62
N ALA A 73 -4.76 10.07 -10.15
CA ALA A 73 -4.39 10.25 -8.75
C ALA A 73 -5.60 10.12 -7.80
N SER A 74 -6.76 10.63 -8.22
CA SER A 74 -8.03 10.46 -7.49
C SER A 74 -8.49 9.00 -7.48
N ILE A 75 -8.44 8.31 -8.62
CA ILE A 75 -8.77 6.87 -8.71
C ILE A 75 -7.87 6.07 -7.77
N TYR A 76 -6.56 6.34 -7.75
CA TYR A 76 -5.64 5.67 -6.84
C TYR A 76 -6.05 5.89 -5.39
N LEU A 77 -6.29 7.15 -4.98
CA LEU A 77 -6.66 7.48 -3.60
C LEU A 77 -7.94 6.77 -3.12
N PHE A 78 -8.96 6.65 -3.95
CA PHE A 78 -10.24 6.08 -3.53
C PHE A 78 -10.33 4.57 -3.71
N ILE A 79 -9.74 4.01 -4.77
CA ILE A 79 -9.91 2.59 -5.10
C ILE A 79 -8.78 1.76 -4.49
N TRP A 80 -7.54 2.22 -4.55
CA TRP A 80 -6.39 1.42 -4.17
C TRP A 80 -6.38 1.05 -2.68
N PRO A 81 -6.64 1.96 -1.71
CA PRO A 81 -6.67 1.58 -0.30
C PRO A 81 -7.75 0.56 0.03
N ILE A 82 -8.92 0.64 -0.62
CA ILE A 82 -9.99 -0.34 -0.42
C ILE A 82 -9.51 -1.70 -0.93
N PHE A 83 -9.02 -1.74 -2.16
CA PHE A 83 -8.49 -2.95 -2.76
C PHE A 83 -7.36 -3.57 -1.92
N ASP A 84 -6.36 -2.78 -1.51
CA ASP A 84 -5.21 -3.21 -0.70
C ASP A 84 -5.63 -3.80 0.64
N PHE A 85 -6.58 -3.15 1.34
CA PHE A 85 -7.08 -3.65 2.61
C PHE A 85 -7.68 -5.05 2.47
N PHE A 86 -8.59 -5.23 1.51
CA PHE A 86 -9.29 -6.50 1.32
C PHE A 86 -8.41 -7.58 0.71
N SER A 87 -7.51 -7.22 -0.20
CA SER A 87 -6.70 -8.17 -0.96
C SER A 87 -5.42 -8.58 -0.23
N ARG A 88 -4.65 -7.62 0.31
CA ARG A 88 -3.36 -7.88 0.97
C ARG A 88 -3.51 -8.01 2.48
N HIS A 89 -4.05 -7.00 3.16
CA HIS A 89 -4.07 -6.98 4.63
C HIS A 89 -4.96 -8.08 5.20
N LEU A 90 -6.21 -8.21 4.71
CA LEU A 90 -7.09 -9.28 5.16
C LEU A 90 -6.59 -10.67 4.77
N SER A 91 -5.89 -10.81 3.64
CA SER A 91 -5.24 -12.08 3.31
C SER A 91 -4.14 -12.42 4.32
N LEU A 92 -3.26 -11.48 4.69
CA LEU A 92 -2.24 -11.73 5.70
C LEU A 92 -2.86 -12.07 7.06
N TYR A 93 -3.86 -11.30 7.47
CA TYR A 93 -4.58 -11.51 8.71
C TYR A 93 -5.22 -12.91 8.75
N ARG A 94 -5.89 -13.35 7.66
CA ARG A 94 -6.47 -14.70 7.56
C ARG A 94 -5.41 -15.78 7.50
N ALA A 95 -4.27 -15.50 6.86
CA ALA A 95 -3.15 -16.43 6.76
C ALA A 95 -2.63 -16.77 8.17
N PHE A 96 -2.38 -15.77 9.01
CA PHE A 96 -1.90 -16.00 10.37
C PHE A 96 -2.98 -16.53 11.32
N LYS A 97 -4.24 -16.10 11.17
CA LYS A 97 -5.33 -16.54 12.04
C LYS A 97 -5.71 -18.01 11.85
N TYR A 98 -5.76 -18.47 10.60
CA TYR A 98 -6.27 -19.81 10.25
C TYR A 98 -5.20 -20.74 9.70
N ASP A 99 -3.93 -20.29 9.70
CA ASP A 99 -2.82 -20.97 9.03
C ASP A 99 -3.14 -21.34 7.56
N ASN A 100 -3.79 -20.41 6.85
CA ASN A 100 -4.33 -20.69 5.53
C ASN A 100 -3.31 -20.43 4.41
N GLN A 101 -2.90 -21.49 3.72
CA GLN A 101 -1.93 -21.45 2.63
C GLN A 101 -2.35 -20.54 1.47
N THR A 102 -3.63 -20.59 1.07
CA THR A 102 -4.13 -19.76 -0.04
C THR A 102 -4.07 -18.28 0.32
N SER A 103 -4.33 -17.95 1.58
CA SER A 103 -4.21 -16.58 2.09
C SER A 103 -2.75 -16.09 2.08
N PHE A 104 -1.76 -16.92 2.41
CA PHE A 104 -0.35 -16.57 2.24
C PHE A 104 0.01 -16.29 0.77
N ARG A 105 -0.45 -17.12 -0.17
CA ARG A 105 -0.21 -16.90 -1.62
C ARG A 105 -0.79 -15.57 -2.11
N LEU A 106 -2.03 -15.28 -1.73
CA LEU A 106 -2.69 -14.01 -2.09
C LEU A 106 -1.93 -12.83 -1.47
N PHE A 107 -1.52 -12.92 -0.21
CA PHE A 107 -0.71 -11.88 0.43
C PHE A 107 0.58 -11.60 -0.35
N PHE A 108 1.35 -12.62 -0.73
CA PHE A 108 2.58 -12.41 -1.50
C PHE A 108 2.32 -11.80 -2.87
N LEU A 109 1.28 -12.25 -3.58
CA LEU A 109 0.90 -11.71 -4.87
C LEU A 109 0.54 -10.22 -4.78
N PHE A 110 -0.35 -9.84 -3.86
CA PHE A 110 -0.78 -8.44 -3.75
C PHE A 110 0.31 -7.55 -3.20
N THR A 111 1.11 -8.01 -2.24
CA THR A 111 2.27 -7.23 -1.75
C THR A 111 3.29 -6.99 -2.85
N PHE A 112 3.50 -7.96 -3.76
CA PHE A 112 4.33 -7.76 -4.94
C PHE A 112 3.75 -6.69 -5.88
N LEU A 113 2.44 -6.72 -6.12
CA LEU A 113 1.76 -5.70 -6.92
C LEU A 113 1.87 -4.30 -6.28
N ASP A 114 1.75 -4.18 -4.96
CA ASP A 114 1.94 -2.90 -4.24
C ASP A 114 3.38 -2.38 -4.38
N ILE A 115 4.39 -3.24 -4.32
CA ILE A 115 5.79 -2.84 -4.53
C ILE A 115 5.98 -2.32 -5.95
N VAL A 116 5.45 -3.03 -6.94
CA VAL A 116 5.51 -2.62 -8.36
C VAL A 116 4.79 -1.29 -8.56
N PHE A 117 3.59 -1.14 -8.01
CA PHE A 117 2.81 0.11 -8.07
C PHE A 117 3.54 1.27 -7.37
N GLY A 118 4.15 1.03 -6.21
CA GLY A 118 4.98 2.01 -5.51
C GLY A 118 6.15 2.49 -6.37
N ILE A 119 6.84 1.60 -7.08
CA ILE A 119 7.89 1.98 -8.04
C ILE A 119 7.32 2.83 -9.18
N PHE A 120 6.15 2.46 -9.72
CA PHE A 120 5.49 3.23 -10.79
C PHE A 120 5.14 4.67 -10.37
N ILE A 121 4.50 4.85 -9.20
CA ILE A 121 4.21 6.20 -8.67
C ILE A 121 5.51 6.92 -8.32
N GLY A 122 6.48 6.24 -7.71
CA GLY A 122 7.74 6.83 -7.26
C GLY A 122 8.58 7.40 -8.41
N ILE A 123 8.64 6.70 -9.54
CA ILE A 123 9.29 7.21 -10.76
C ILE A 123 8.46 8.35 -11.37
N GLY A 124 7.12 8.25 -11.34
CA GLY A 124 6.22 9.17 -12.02
C GLY A 124 6.24 8.92 -13.53
N PHE A 125 5.63 7.81 -13.97
CA PHE A 125 5.49 7.52 -15.40
C PHE A 125 4.71 8.64 -16.11
N LEU A 126 5.11 9.00 -17.34
CA LEU A 126 4.47 10.07 -18.11
C LEU A 126 2.97 9.76 -18.27
N TYR A 127 2.11 10.70 -17.87
CA TYR A 127 0.64 10.54 -17.80
C TYR A 127 0.11 9.54 -16.77
N GLY A 128 0.96 8.94 -15.92
CA GLY A 128 0.58 7.90 -14.95
C GLY A 128 -0.06 8.37 -13.65
N GLY A 129 -0.38 9.66 -13.51
CA GLY A 129 -1.02 10.21 -12.30
C GLY A 129 -0.15 10.26 -11.04
N GLY A 130 1.18 10.23 -11.20
CA GLY A 130 2.12 10.26 -10.09
C GLY A 130 2.84 11.61 -9.95
N GLY A 131 2.83 12.22 -8.76
CA GLY A 131 3.69 13.35 -8.37
C GLY A 131 5.16 12.94 -8.13
N GLY A 132 5.60 11.85 -8.75
CA GLY A 132 6.87 11.17 -8.50
C GLY A 132 8.10 11.95 -8.99
N LEU A 133 9.22 11.24 -9.08
CA LEU A 133 10.54 11.82 -9.33
C LEU A 133 10.62 12.69 -10.58
N LYS A 134 9.98 12.27 -11.68
CA LYS A 134 9.94 13.09 -12.91
C LYS A 134 9.19 14.41 -12.71
N ALA A 135 8.04 14.39 -12.04
CA ALA A 135 7.26 15.60 -11.73
C ALA A 135 8.05 16.52 -10.79
N MET A 136 8.71 15.94 -9.78
CA MET A 136 9.58 16.68 -8.87
C MET A 136 10.69 17.41 -9.62
N ILE A 137 11.44 16.71 -10.48
CA ILE A 137 12.52 17.32 -11.28
C ILE A 137 11.97 18.42 -12.18
N ASN A 138 10.87 18.14 -12.90
CA ASN A 138 10.24 19.11 -13.78
C ASN A 138 9.83 20.40 -13.03
N ASN A 139 9.20 20.26 -11.86
CA ASN A 139 8.76 21.40 -11.07
C ASN A 139 9.92 22.25 -10.56
N PHE A 140 11.06 21.65 -10.19
CA PHE A 140 12.25 22.42 -9.77
C PHE A 140 13.04 23.04 -10.93
N GLN A 141 12.77 22.65 -12.18
CA GLN A 141 13.40 23.25 -13.36
C GLN A 141 12.72 24.54 -13.83
N HIS A 142 11.51 24.82 -13.36
CA HIS A 142 10.73 26.00 -13.75
C HIS A 142 10.84 27.14 -12.73
N ASP A 143 10.38 28.32 -13.15
CA ASP A 143 10.34 29.55 -12.35
C ASP A 143 9.60 29.41 -10.99
N PRO A 144 9.76 30.37 -10.06
CA PRO A 144 9.22 30.32 -8.70
C PRO A 144 7.77 29.81 -8.48
N PRO A 145 6.77 30.04 -9.37
CA PRO A 145 5.43 29.47 -9.20
C PRO A 145 5.37 27.94 -9.05
N TYR A 146 6.42 27.20 -9.42
CA TYR A 146 6.48 25.74 -9.31
C TYR A 146 7.16 25.24 -8.01
N LEU A 147 7.72 26.13 -7.19
CA LEU A 147 8.45 25.75 -5.98
C LEU A 147 7.58 24.92 -5.02
N VAL A 148 6.34 25.35 -4.81
CA VAL A 148 5.36 24.64 -3.96
C VAL A 148 5.08 23.24 -4.52
N ALA A 149 4.85 23.13 -5.83
CA ALA A 149 4.63 21.85 -6.51
C ALA A 149 5.85 20.91 -6.39
N GLY A 150 7.06 21.46 -6.50
CA GLY A 150 8.32 20.76 -6.29
C GLY A 150 8.43 20.17 -4.87
N VAL A 151 8.11 20.95 -3.84
CA VAL A 151 8.13 20.50 -2.43
C VAL A 151 7.12 19.38 -2.19
N PHE A 152 5.87 19.52 -2.65
CA PHE A 152 4.88 18.45 -2.52
C PHE A 152 5.30 17.18 -3.26
N SER A 153 5.89 17.32 -4.44
CA SER A 153 6.41 16.18 -5.21
C SER A 153 7.58 15.48 -4.48
N ALA A 154 8.48 16.25 -3.85
CA ALA A 154 9.57 15.69 -3.04
C ALA A 154 9.06 14.91 -1.82
N ILE A 155 8.05 15.43 -1.11
CA ILE A 155 7.40 14.72 -0.01
C ILE A 155 6.73 13.44 -0.53
N CYS A 156 6.02 13.52 -1.65
CA CYS A 156 5.40 12.35 -2.28
C CYS A 156 6.44 11.27 -2.61
N VAL A 157 7.56 11.62 -3.25
CA VAL A 157 8.65 10.69 -3.57
C VAL A 157 9.20 10.04 -2.30
N PHE A 158 9.49 10.82 -1.26
CA PHE A 158 9.98 10.30 0.01
C PHE A 158 9.00 9.29 0.64
N LEU A 159 7.71 9.63 0.68
CA LEU A 159 6.67 8.76 1.22
C LEU A 159 6.55 7.45 0.43
N VAL A 160 6.50 7.55 -0.91
CA VAL A 160 6.36 6.37 -1.79
C VAL A 160 7.58 5.44 -1.68
N LEU A 161 8.80 5.99 -1.65
CA LEU A 161 10.02 5.20 -1.49
C LEU A 161 10.06 4.50 -0.12
N SER A 162 9.73 5.24 0.95
CA SER A 162 9.68 4.68 2.30
C SER A 162 8.64 3.57 2.39
N LEU A 163 7.43 3.81 1.86
CA LEU A 163 6.33 2.85 1.84
C LEU A 163 6.70 1.59 1.05
N THR A 164 7.31 1.74 -0.13
CA THR A 164 7.78 0.62 -0.95
C THR A 164 8.84 -0.20 -0.23
N MET A 165 9.79 0.46 0.42
CA MET A 165 10.83 -0.20 1.24
C MET A 165 10.20 -1.01 2.38
N PHE A 166 9.23 -0.45 3.11
CA PHE A 166 8.58 -1.18 4.19
C PHE A 166 7.70 -2.34 3.71
N HIS A 167 7.07 -2.26 2.53
CA HIS A 167 6.40 -3.41 1.92
C HIS A 167 7.40 -4.53 1.62
N PHE A 168 8.59 -4.19 1.11
CA PHE A 168 9.64 -5.18 0.88
C PHE A 168 10.13 -5.83 2.19
N ILE A 169 10.29 -5.04 3.26
CA ILE A 169 10.65 -5.56 4.59
C ILE A 169 9.56 -6.50 5.11
N LEU A 170 8.28 -6.11 5.04
CA LEU A 170 7.16 -6.94 5.46
C LEU A 170 7.10 -8.24 4.64
N PHE A 171 7.23 -8.14 3.31
CA PHE A 171 7.29 -9.30 2.41
C PHE A 171 8.37 -10.29 2.85
N ARG A 172 9.59 -9.80 3.12
CA ARG A 172 10.70 -10.65 3.57
C ARG A 172 10.44 -11.29 4.94
N LYS A 173 9.91 -10.52 5.90
CA LYS A 173 9.58 -11.06 7.24
C LYS A 173 8.57 -12.19 7.15
N VAL A 174 7.48 -11.97 6.42
CA VAL A 174 6.44 -12.99 6.22
C VAL A 174 7.00 -14.18 5.46
N HIS A 175 7.84 -13.99 4.44
CA HIS A 175 8.48 -15.09 3.71
C HIS A 175 9.41 -15.95 4.59
N ILE A 176 10.19 -15.33 5.49
CA ILE A 176 11.06 -16.06 6.41
C ILE A 176 10.21 -16.88 7.39
N TYR A 177 9.23 -16.25 8.04
CA TYR A 177 8.28 -16.92 8.93
C TYR A 177 7.61 -18.11 8.22
N PHE A 178 7.12 -17.83 7.02
CA PHE A 178 6.46 -18.81 6.19
C PHE A 178 7.34 -20.03 5.97
N LYS A 179 8.60 -19.82 5.55
CA LYS A 179 9.55 -20.91 5.31
C LYS A 179 9.90 -21.69 6.57
N SER A 180 10.00 -21.05 7.74
CA SER A 180 10.30 -21.76 8.99
C SER A 180 9.15 -22.63 9.48
N THR A 181 7.91 -22.23 9.22
CA THR A 181 6.72 -22.95 9.68
C THR A 181 6.25 -24.00 8.68
N HIS A 182 6.59 -23.81 7.40
CA HIS A 182 6.03 -24.58 6.28
C HIS A 182 7.12 -25.14 5.35
N ASP A 183 7.88 -26.10 5.87
CA ASP A 183 9.01 -26.69 5.14
C ASP A 183 8.60 -27.68 4.03
N ASP A 184 7.37 -28.20 4.13
CA ASP A 184 6.76 -29.23 3.30
C ASP A 184 6.04 -28.68 2.06
N TRP A 185 5.80 -27.36 1.98
CA TRP A 185 5.06 -26.78 0.87
C TRP A 185 5.67 -25.50 0.28
N THR A 186 5.26 -25.23 -0.96
CA THR A 186 5.80 -24.16 -1.82
C THR A 186 4.72 -23.15 -2.18
N ILE A 187 5.12 -21.89 -2.28
CA ILE A 187 4.23 -20.78 -2.68
C ILE A 187 3.58 -21.07 -4.04
N ILE A 188 4.30 -21.73 -4.95
CA ILE A 188 3.79 -22.17 -6.25
C ILE A 188 3.22 -23.59 -6.12
N PRO A 189 1.94 -23.82 -6.43
CA PRO A 189 1.37 -25.16 -6.43
C PRO A 189 2.07 -26.08 -7.43
N GLY A 190 2.34 -27.33 -7.05
CA GLY A 190 2.87 -28.36 -7.96
C GLY A 190 4.39 -28.45 -8.06
N THR A 191 5.15 -27.55 -7.45
CA THR A 191 6.60 -27.69 -7.29
C THR A 191 6.89 -28.52 -6.03
N LYS A 192 6.97 -29.85 -6.13
CA LYS A 192 7.52 -30.65 -5.03
C LYS A 192 9.04 -30.45 -4.95
N LYS A 193 9.59 -30.47 -3.73
CA LYS A 193 11.03 -30.70 -3.53
C LYS A 193 11.40 -32.11 -3.99
#